data_AF-A0A2W5PR65-F1
#
_entry.id   AF-A0A2W5PR65-F1
#
_cell.length_a   1.000
_cell.length_b   1.000
_cell.length_c   1.000
_cell.angle_alpha   90.00
_cell.angle_beta   90.00
_cell.angle_gamma   90.00
#
_symmetry.space_group_name_H-M   'P 1'
#
loop_
_entity.id
_entity.type
_entity.pdbx_description
1 polymer ?
#
loop_
_entity_poly.entity_id
_entity_poly.type
_entity_poly.pdbx_seq_one_letter_code
_entity_poly.pdbx_strand_id
1 'polypeptide(L)'
;MSRAHAIPLPADVRVASRYPGAFLADAFAIALPAGHPADVRELAERALARQAPWVERLMGLRDAIVAPFGLKTAKALRADRPEGRARPDEVVLGEDDAHLDFRLSLRRSADQLVAVTVVHCHNLLGRSYIRLIAPFHRVVVRSALARAVR
;
A
#
# COMPACT_ATOMS: atom_id res chain seq x y z
N MET A 1 -4.42 -15.07 -16.86
CA MET A 1 -3.63 -14.14 -16.02
C MET A 1 -4.52 -13.60 -14.93
N SER A 2 -4.22 -13.86 -13.67
CA SER A 2 -4.97 -13.30 -12.53
C SER A 2 -4.90 -11.78 -12.57
N ARG A 3 -6.06 -11.10 -12.51
CA ARG A 3 -6.13 -9.62 -12.42
C ARG A 3 -6.48 -9.22 -11.00
N ALA A 4 -5.78 -8.20 -10.49
CA ALA A 4 -6.15 -7.57 -9.24
C ALA A 4 -7.51 -6.88 -9.37
N HIS A 5 -8.44 -7.16 -8.47
CA HIS A 5 -9.78 -6.59 -8.44
C HIS A 5 -10.08 -5.98 -7.06
N ALA A 6 -10.96 -4.99 -7.02
CA ALA A 6 -11.36 -4.38 -5.75
C ALA A 6 -12.26 -5.34 -4.99
N ILE A 7 -12.08 -5.40 -3.66
CA ILE A 7 -12.93 -6.18 -2.76
C ILE A 7 -13.43 -5.27 -1.62
N PRO A 8 -14.50 -5.65 -0.91
CA PRO A 8 -14.86 -5.00 0.35
C PRO A 8 -13.70 -5.06 1.34
N LEU A 9 -13.61 -4.05 2.23
CA LEU A 9 -12.61 -4.04 3.30
C LEU A 9 -12.81 -5.27 4.19
N PRO A 10 -11.83 -6.18 4.27
CA PRO A 10 -11.97 -7.38 5.07
C PRO A 10 -12.03 -7.02 6.55
N ALA A 11 -13.06 -7.48 7.27
CA ALA A 11 -13.25 -7.18 8.69
C ALA A 11 -12.15 -7.79 9.58
N ASP A 12 -11.46 -8.80 9.08
CA ASP A 12 -10.36 -9.51 9.72
C ASP A 12 -9.00 -8.80 9.57
N VAL A 13 -8.90 -7.80 8.69
CA VAL A 13 -7.65 -7.03 8.51
C VAL A 13 -7.57 -5.91 9.55
N ARG A 14 -6.70 -6.11 10.54
CA ARG A 14 -6.55 -5.25 11.72
C ARG A 14 -6.26 -3.78 11.40
N VAL A 15 -5.62 -3.51 10.26
CA VAL A 15 -5.32 -2.13 9.84
C VAL A 15 -6.61 -1.34 9.64
N ALA A 16 -7.66 -1.95 9.09
CA ALA A 16 -8.96 -1.30 8.92
C ALA A 16 -9.63 -0.98 10.27
N SER A 17 -9.49 -1.88 11.25
CA SER A 17 -10.05 -1.70 12.60
C SER A 17 -9.30 -0.66 13.43
N ARG A 18 -8.02 -0.43 13.16
CA ARG A 18 -7.16 0.46 13.95
C ARG A 18 -7.32 1.95 13.61
N TYR A 19 -7.92 2.27 12.48
CA TYR A 19 -8.15 3.64 12.02
C TYR A 19 -9.63 3.88 11.67
N PRO A 20 -10.53 3.87 12.67
CA PRO A 20 -11.93 4.23 12.43
C PRO A 20 -12.00 5.67 11.87
N GLY A 21 -12.74 5.86 10.77
CA GLY A 21 -12.83 7.16 10.10
C GLY A 21 -11.64 7.51 9.19
N ALA A 22 -10.85 6.52 8.75
CA ALA A 22 -9.84 6.72 7.71
C ALA A 22 -10.41 7.44 6.49
N PHE A 23 -9.64 8.38 5.96
CA PHE A 23 -10.06 9.21 4.84
C PHE A 23 -10.03 8.44 3.52
N LEU A 24 -9.09 7.49 3.41
CA LEU A 24 -9.07 6.50 2.34
C LEU A 24 -8.89 5.11 2.96
N ALA A 25 -9.75 4.19 2.56
CA ALA A 25 -9.62 2.79 2.88
C ALA A 25 -10.03 1.98 1.63
N ASP A 26 -9.09 1.24 1.06
CA ASP A 26 -9.33 0.37 -0.09
C ASP A 26 -8.71 -1.01 0.09
N ALA A 27 -9.32 -2.00 -0.56
CA ALA A 27 -8.86 -3.37 -0.55
C ALA A 27 -8.88 -3.94 -1.98
N PHE A 28 -7.80 -4.63 -2.33
CA PHE A 28 -7.64 -5.29 -3.61
C PHE A 28 -7.16 -6.72 -3.41
N ALA A 29 -7.72 -7.65 -4.18
CA ALA A 29 -7.31 -9.05 -4.16
C ALA A 29 -6.81 -9.50 -5.53
N ILE A 30 -5.87 -10.44 -5.53
CA ILE A 30 -5.43 -11.15 -6.74
C ILE A 30 -5.34 -12.64 -6.44
N ALA A 31 -5.77 -13.48 -7.39
CA ALA A 31 -5.71 -14.92 -7.26
C ALA A 31 -4.25 -15.42 -7.30
N LEU A 32 -3.88 -16.22 -6.31
CA LEU A 32 -2.64 -16.99 -6.25
C LEU A 32 -2.86 -18.35 -6.93
N PRO A 33 -1.91 -18.83 -7.76
CA PRO A 33 -1.96 -20.19 -8.28
C PRO A 33 -2.00 -21.23 -7.13
N ALA A 34 -2.76 -22.31 -7.30
CA ALA A 34 -2.79 -23.39 -6.32
C ALA A 34 -1.38 -23.95 -6.09
N GLY A 35 -0.98 -24.06 -4.82
CA GLY A 35 0.36 -24.53 -4.44
C GLY A 35 1.48 -23.50 -4.58
N HIS A 36 1.18 -22.21 -4.73
CA HIS A 36 2.21 -21.17 -4.83
C HIS A 36 3.10 -21.14 -3.56
N PRO A 37 4.39 -21.52 -3.63
CA PRO A 37 5.20 -21.82 -2.44
C PRO A 37 5.66 -20.57 -1.67
N ALA A 38 5.51 -19.38 -2.24
CA ALA A 38 6.09 -18.16 -1.69
C ALA A 38 5.43 -17.72 -0.38
N ASP A 39 6.20 -17.53 0.69
CA ASP A 39 5.70 -16.97 1.95
C ASP A 39 5.14 -15.55 1.74
N VAL A 40 4.26 -15.07 2.63
CA VAL A 40 3.68 -13.71 2.56
C VAL A 40 4.78 -12.65 2.51
N ARG A 41 5.91 -12.88 3.20
CA ARG A 41 7.07 -11.99 3.18
C ARG A 41 7.71 -11.94 1.79
N GLU A 42 7.88 -13.08 1.13
CA GLU A 42 8.43 -13.14 -0.22
C GLU A 42 7.49 -12.49 -1.24
N LEU A 43 6.18 -12.72 -1.11
CA LEU A 43 5.17 -12.03 -1.92
C LEU A 43 5.20 -10.51 -1.70
N ALA A 44 5.35 -10.07 -0.45
CA ALA A 44 5.48 -8.65 -0.12
C ALA A 44 6.77 -8.05 -0.68
N GLU A 45 7.90 -8.75 -0.55
CA GLU A 45 9.17 -8.34 -1.14
C GLU A 45 9.05 -8.23 -2.66
N ARG A 46 8.41 -9.17 -3.36
CA ARG A 46 8.17 -9.08 -4.81
C ARG A 46 7.19 -7.96 -5.18
N ALA A 47 6.16 -7.73 -4.38
CA ALA A 47 5.20 -6.64 -4.58
C ALA A 47 5.88 -5.26 -4.49
N LEU A 48 6.80 -5.13 -3.53
CA LEU A 48 7.51 -3.89 -3.18
C LEU A 48 8.85 -3.74 -3.91
N ALA A 49 9.43 -4.82 -4.42
CA ALA A 49 10.61 -4.83 -5.28
C ALA A 49 10.36 -3.96 -6.50
N ARG A 50 11.47 -3.42 -7.05
CA ARG A 50 11.56 -2.39 -8.13
C ARG A 50 10.18 -1.93 -8.59
N GLN A 51 9.73 -0.81 -8.00
CA GLN A 51 8.47 -0.19 -8.36
C GLN A 51 8.42 -0.02 -9.89
N ALA A 52 7.26 -0.26 -10.50
CA ALA A 52 7.16 -0.13 -11.95
C ALA A 52 7.63 1.28 -12.37
N PRO A 53 8.34 1.45 -13.49
CA PRO A 53 8.98 2.73 -13.82
C PRO A 53 8.04 3.94 -13.85
N TRP A 54 6.76 3.72 -14.17
CA TRP A 54 5.75 4.77 -14.12
C TRP A 54 5.42 5.22 -12.67
N VAL A 55 5.50 4.31 -11.70
CA VAL A 55 5.33 4.59 -10.27
C VAL A 55 6.49 5.43 -9.77
N GLU A 56 7.73 5.09 -10.14
CA GLU A 56 8.91 5.89 -9.78
C GLU A 56 8.81 7.31 -10.33
N ARG A 57 8.39 7.47 -11.59
CA ARG A 57 8.16 8.79 -12.20
C ARG A 57 7.05 9.58 -11.50
N LEU A 58 5.95 8.91 -11.12
CA LEU A 58 4.85 9.52 -10.39
C LEU A 58 5.27 9.96 -8.98
N MET A 59 6.05 9.12 -8.29
CA MET A 59 6.61 9.47 -6.97
C MET A 59 7.58 10.65 -7.09
N GLY A 60 8.38 10.71 -8.16
CA GLY A 60 9.22 11.88 -8.45
C GLY A 60 8.40 13.14 -8.71
N LEU A 61 7.28 13.05 -9.44
CA LEU A 61 6.36 14.18 -9.64
C LEU A 61 5.71 14.62 -8.32
N ARG A 62 5.24 13.68 -7.50
CA ARG A 62 4.72 13.96 -6.15
C ARG A 62 5.76 14.70 -5.32
N ASP A 63 6.98 14.15 -5.26
CA ASP A 63 8.10 14.73 -4.50
C ASP A 63 8.39 16.17 -4.98
N ALA A 64 8.36 16.43 -6.29
CA ALA A 64 8.56 17.76 -6.85
C ALA A 64 7.44 18.76 -6.48
N ILE A 65 6.18 18.30 -6.43
CA ILE A 65 5.04 19.14 -6.04
C ILE A 65 5.09 19.47 -4.55
N VAL A 66 5.52 18.52 -3.71
CA VAL A 66 5.57 18.71 -2.24
C VAL A 66 6.89 19.32 -1.75
N ALA A 67 7.94 19.36 -2.57
CA ALA A 67 9.24 19.91 -2.21
C ALA A 67 9.18 21.38 -1.71
N PRO A 68 8.40 22.30 -2.33
CA PRO A 68 8.24 23.66 -1.82
C PRO A 68 7.53 23.74 -0.46
N PHE A 69 6.80 22.70 -0.07
CA PHE A 69 6.04 22.64 1.18
C PHE A 69 6.83 21.99 2.34
N GLY A 70 8.10 21.64 2.13
CA GLY A 70 8.98 21.10 3.19
C GLY A 70 8.60 19.70 3.68
N LEU A 71 7.77 18.97 2.93
CA LEU A 71 7.32 17.62 3.30
C LEU A 71 8.40 16.57 3.02
N LYS A 72 8.47 15.52 3.84
CA LYS A 72 9.40 14.40 3.65
C LYS A 72 9.13 13.76 2.29
N THR A 73 10.19 13.66 1.48
CA THR A 73 10.13 13.02 0.15
C THR A 73 10.12 11.51 0.29
N ALA A 74 9.61 10.81 -0.72
CA ALA A 74 9.62 9.34 -0.77
C ALA A 74 11.02 8.73 -0.60
N LYS A 75 12.09 9.50 -0.83
CA LYS A 75 13.48 9.08 -0.65
C LYS A 75 13.91 9.11 0.82
N ALA A 76 13.49 10.11 1.60
CA ALA A 76 13.71 10.16 3.04
C ALA A 76 12.95 9.04 3.76
N LEU A 77 11.76 8.71 3.25
CA LEU A 77 10.88 7.67 3.78
C LEU A 77 11.37 6.25 3.49
N ARG A 78 12.06 6.02 2.36
CA ARG A 78 12.72 4.72 2.08
C ARG A 78 13.93 4.45 2.98
N ALA A 79 14.53 5.48 3.56
CA ALA A 79 15.64 5.34 4.49
C ALA A 79 15.15 4.97 5.90
N ASP A 80 13.94 5.40 6.26
CA ASP A 80 13.22 4.91 7.42
C ASP A 80 12.71 3.50 7.11
N ARG A 81 13.18 2.51 7.87
CA ARG A 81 12.73 1.13 7.69
C ARG A 81 11.27 1.10 8.15
N PRO A 82 10.29 0.74 7.30
CA PRO A 82 8.91 0.66 7.73
C PRO A 82 8.84 -0.25 8.96
N GLU A 83 8.22 0.23 10.04
CA GLU A 83 7.97 -0.57 11.25
C GLU A 83 6.98 -1.69 10.91
N GLY A 84 7.54 -2.77 10.34
CA GLY A 84 6.77 -3.87 9.81
C GLY A 84 6.50 -4.91 10.89
N ARG A 85 5.26 -4.98 11.38
CA ARG A 85 4.84 -6.09 12.24
C ARG A 85 4.45 -7.26 11.33
N ALA A 86 5.36 -8.20 11.16
CA ALA A 86 5.13 -9.38 10.32
C ALA A 86 4.50 -10.52 11.13
N ARG A 87 3.42 -11.09 10.61
CA ARG A 87 2.83 -12.37 10.99
C ARG A 87 3.11 -13.40 9.88
N PRO A 88 2.87 -14.70 10.12
CA PRO A 88 3.08 -15.75 9.11
C PRO A 88 2.24 -15.55 7.84
N ASP A 89 1.12 -14.86 7.94
CA ASP A 89 0.13 -14.67 6.87
C ASP A 89 -0.11 -13.21 6.50
N GLU A 90 0.46 -12.25 7.25
CA GLU A 90 0.24 -10.82 7.06
C GLU A 90 1.53 -10.01 7.25
N VAL A 91 1.83 -9.14 6.30
CA VAL A 91 2.87 -8.12 6.41
C VAL A 91 2.20 -6.75 6.40
N VAL A 92 2.28 -6.04 7.54
CA VAL A 92 1.84 -4.65 7.62
C VAL A 92 3.04 -3.75 7.43
N LEU A 93 2.98 -2.86 6.45
CA LEU A 93 3.91 -1.76 6.27
C LEU A 93 3.18 -0.47 6.58
N GLY A 94 3.91 0.53 7.05
CA GLY A 94 3.28 1.79 7.35
C GLY A 94 4.27 2.87 7.65
N GLU A 95 3.73 4.08 7.63
CA GLU A 95 4.45 5.32 7.81
C GLU A 95 3.51 6.30 8.52
N ASP A 96 4.03 6.98 9.54
CA ASP A 96 3.33 8.05 10.23
C ASP A 96 3.99 9.37 9.85
N ASP A 97 3.20 10.32 9.35
CA ASP A 97 3.67 11.64 8.91
C ASP A 97 2.77 12.73 9.51
N ALA A 98 3.29 13.96 9.56
CA ALA A 98 2.63 15.10 10.19
C ALA A 98 1.24 15.42 9.60
N HIS A 99 1.00 15.04 8.34
CA HIS A 99 -0.24 15.35 7.62
C HIS A 99 -1.13 14.12 7.37
N LEU A 100 -0.59 12.91 7.45
CA LEU A 100 -1.30 11.65 7.31
C LEU A 100 -0.53 10.47 7.89
N ASP A 101 -1.27 9.47 8.35
CA ASP A 101 -0.76 8.13 8.62
C ASP A 101 -1.14 7.21 7.47
N PHE A 102 -0.15 6.53 6.90
CA PHE A 102 -0.33 5.57 5.82
C PHE A 102 -0.04 4.16 6.32
N ARG A 103 -0.96 3.23 6.10
CA ARG A 103 -0.75 1.80 6.38
C ARG A 103 -1.15 0.96 5.18
N LEU A 104 -0.31 -0.02 4.83
CA LEU A 104 -0.52 -1.02 3.80
C LEU A 104 -0.37 -2.40 4.43
N SER A 105 -1.43 -3.19 4.48
CA SER A 105 -1.37 -4.60 4.83
C SER A 105 -1.36 -5.46 3.56
N LEU A 106 -0.44 -6.42 3.50
CA LEU A 106 -0.43 -7.50 2.53
C LEU A 106 -0.70 -8.79 3.28
N ARG A 107 -1.85 -9.41 3.02
CA ARG A 107 -2.28 -10.66 3.64
C ARG A 107 -2.38 -11.76 2.61
N ARG A 108 -1.76 -12.89 2.89
CA ARG A 108 -1.89 -14.12 2.10
C ARG A 108 -3.04 -14.97 2.65
N SER A 109 -3.97 -15.31 1.78
CA SER A 109 -4.96 -16.38 1.96
C SER A 109 -4.55 -17.60 1.13
N ALA A 110 -5.23 -18.73 1.32
CA ALA A 110 -4.94 -19.99 0.64
C ALA A 110 -4.90 -19.87 -0.89
N ASP A 111 -5.78 -19.06 -1.47
CA ASP A 111 -6.00 -18.92 -2.91
C ASP A 111 -5.78 -17.48 -3.42
N GLN A 112 -5.47 -16.52 -2.55
CA GLN A 112 -5.41 -15.10 -2.90
C GLN A 112 -4.40 -14.31 -2.08
N LEU A 113 -3.86 -13.25 -2.68
CA LEU A 113 -3.12 -12.20 -2.00
C LEU A 113 -3.99 -10.95 -1.92
N VAL A 114 -4.18 -10.43 -0.73
CA VAL A 114 -5.01 -9.26 -0.43
C VAL A 114 -4.13 -8.10 0.01
N ALA A 115 -4.27 -6.96 -0.65
CA ALA A 115 -3.70 -5.69 -0.22
C ALA A 115 -4.80 -4.80 0.37
N VAL A 116 -4.60 -4.31 1.58
CA VAL A 116 -5.48 -3.33 2.22
C VAL A 116 -4.68 -2.07 2.50
N THR A 117 -5.12 -0.95 1.95
CA THR A 117 -4.54 0.36 2.26
C THR A 117 -5.48 1.15 3.12
N VAL A 118 -4.95 1.75 4.17
CA VAL A 118 -5.67 2.67 5.04
C VAL A 118 -4.85 3.93 5.18
N VAL A 119 -5.49 5.08 4.97
CA VAL A 119 -4.87 6.39 5.13
C VAL A 119 -5.74 7.24 6.05
N HIS A 120 -5.17 7.63 7.17
CA HIS A 120 -5.77 8.57 8.11
C HIS A 120 -5.14 9.95 7.87
N CYS A 121 -5.95 11.00 7.74
CA CYS A 121 -5.42 12.35 7.47
C CYS A 121 -5.65 13.23 8.70
N HIS A 122 -4.60 13.93 9.15
CA HIS A 122 -4.67 14.79 10.34
C HIS A 122 -5.20 16.19 10.04
N ASN A 123 -5.07 16.66 8.79
CA ASN A 123 -5.43 18.01 8.41
C ASN A 123 -6.01 18.07 6.98
N LEU A 124 -6.53 19.24 6.61
CA LEU A 124 -7.11 19.50 5.28
C LEU A 124 -6.11 19.34 4.13
N LEU A 125 -4.83 19.63 4.37
CA LEU A 125 -3.76 19.44 3.38
C LEU A 125 -3.60 17.96 3.04
N GLY A 126 -3.52 17.09 4.06
CA GLY A 126 -3.47 15.64 3.90
C GLY A 126 -4.69 15.09 3.16
N ARG A 127 -5.90 15.58 3.48
CA ARG A 127 -7.13 15.18 2.78
C ARG A 127 -7.11 15.58 1.30
N SER A 128 -6.68 16.80 1.01
CA SER A 128 -6.63 17.33 -0.37
C SER A 128 -5.57 16.57 -1.19
N TYR A 129 -4.42 16.30 -0.59
CA TYR A 129 -3.36 15.49 -1.16
C TYR A 129 -3.84 14.07 -1.48
N ILE A 130 -4.46 13.37 -0.51
CA ILE A 130 -4.97 12.01 -0.74
C ILE A 130 -6.05 11.97 -1.80
N ARG A 131 -6.98 12.94 -1.88
CA ARG A 131 -7.96 12.98 -2.97
C ARG A 131 -7.31 13.02 -4.35
N LEU A 132 -6.22 13.79 -4.48
CA LEU A 132 -5.51 13.93 -5.75
C LEU A 132 -4.78 12.64 -6.14
N ILE A 133 -4.14 11.97 -5.18
CA ILE A 133 -3.31 10.79 -5.46
C ILE A 133 -4.06 9.46 -5.39
N ALA A 134 -5.24 9.40 -4.75
CA ALA A 134 -6.07 8.20 -4.61
C ALA A 134 -6.32 7.41 -5.90
N PRO A 135 -6.68 8.02 -7.05
CA PRO A 135 -6.89 7.26 -8.28
C PRO A 135 -5.59 6.56 -8.74
N PHE A 136 -4.46 7.22 -8.60
CA PHE A 136 -3.15 6.66 -8.95
C PHE A 136 -2.72 5.56 -7.98
N HIS A 137 -2.94 5.76 -6.68
CA HIS A 137 -2.70 4.76 -5.64
C HIS A 137 -3.34 3.41 -5.98
N ARG A 138 -4.62 3.42 -6.39
CA ARG A 138 -5.33 2.20 -6.80
C ARG A 138 -4.63 1.47 -7.96
N VAL A 139 -4.07 2.21 -8.92
CA VAL A 139 -3.32 1.63 -10.05
C VAL A 139 -1.98 1.06 -9.57
N VAL A 140 -1.30 1.74 -8.63
CA VAL A 140 -0.04 1.28 -8.03
C VAL A 140 -0.25 -0.04 -7.31
N VAL A 141 -1.26 -0.12 -6.43
CA VAL A 141 -1.57 -1.33 -5.64
C VAL A 141 -1.91 -2.52 -6.54
N ARG A 142 -2.76 -2.31 -7.55
CA ARG A 142 -3.09 -3.36 -8.54
C ARG A 142 -1.85 -3.86 -9.28
N SER A 143 -0.95 -2.94 -9.66
CA SER A 143 0.30 -3.27 -10.33
C SER A 143 1.26 -4.02 -9.41
N ALA A 144 1.31 -3.67 -8.12
CA ALA A 144 2.12 -4.35 -7.12
C ALA A 144 1.64 -5.78 -6.89
N LEU A 145 0.33 -5.98 -6.73
CA LEU A 145 -0.28 -7.31 -6.64
C LEU A 145 0.00 -8.17 -7.87
N ALA A 146 -0.13 -7.60 -9.08
CA ALA A 146 0.15 -8.31 -10.33
C ALA A 146 1.62 -8.73 -10.48
N ARG A 147 2.56 -7.98 -9.89
CA ARG A 147 3.98 -8.36 -9.84
C ARG A 147 4.25 -9.45 -8.80
N ALA A 148 3.59 -9.38 -7.65
CA ALA A 148 3.79 -10.32 -6.56
C ALA A 148 3.51 -11.78 -6.97
N VAL A 149 2.51 -11.98 -7.83
CA VAL A 149 2.05 -13.31 -8.29
C VAL A 149 2.69 -13.78 -9.59
N ARG A 150 3.58 -12.97 -10.17
CA ARG A 150 4.33 -13.30 -11.39
C ARG A 150 5.62 -14.04 -11.02
#